data_AF-A0A4R1NTD9-F1
#
_entry.id   AF-A0A4R1NTD9-F1
#
_cell.length_a   1.000
_cell.length_b   1.000
_cell.length_c   1.000
_cell.angle_alpha   90.00
_cell.angle_beta   90.00
_cell.angle_gamma   90.00
#
_symmetry.space_group_name_H-M   'P 1'
#
loop_
_entity.id
_entity.type
_entity.pdbx_description
1 polymer ?
#
loop_
_entity_poly.entity_id
_entity_poly.type
_entity_poly.pdbx_seq_one_letter_code
_entity_poly.pdbx_strand_id
1 'polypeptide(L)'
;MSRDEKLLAKLLNEQASFTWQELVTLLRRLGYEQLEGSGSRVKFDNGDPRALISLHRPHPGNELKAYVRRQIIDHLKAGGLIR
;
A
#
# COMPACT_ATOMS: atom_id res chain seq x y z
N MET A 1 -11.53 -13.91 -11.05
CA MET A 1 -10.56 -13.02 -10.38
C MET A 1 -9.81 -13.78 -9.29
N SER A 2 -8.48 -13.83 -9.38
CA SER A 2 -7.59 -14.31 -8.33
C SER A 2 -7.74 -13.47 -7.05
N ARG A 3 -7.19 -13.96 -5.93
CA ARG A 3 -7.18 -13.18 -4.67
C ARG A 3 -6.44 -11.85 -4.85
N ASP A 4 -5.42 -11.83 -5.70
CA ASP A 4 -4.55 -10.68 -5.95
C ASP A 4 -5.30 -9.63 -6.79
N GLU A 5 -5.99 -10.08 -7.83
CA GLU A 5 -6.84 -9.23 -8.68
C GLU A 5 -7.97 -8.59 -7.87
N LYS A 6 -8.59 -9.34 -6.95
CA LYS A 6 -9.63 -8.80 -6.05
C LYS A 6 -9.08 -7.73 -5.12
N LEU A 7 -7.90 -7.94 -4.56
CA LEU A 7 -7.26 -7.00 -3.64
C LEU A 7 -6.85 -5.71 -4.36
N LEU A 8 -6.30 -5.82 -5.57
CA LEU A 8 -5.97 -4.68 -6.42
C LEU A 8 -7.24 -3.92 -6.86
N ALA A 9 -8.27 -4.63 -7.32
CA ALA A 9 -9.56 -4.01 -7.67
C ALA A 9 -10.16 -3.27 -6.46
N LYS A 10 -10.05 -3.84 -5.26
CA LYS A 10 -10.45 -3.19 -4.02
C LYS A 10 -9.62 -1.95 -3.74
N LEU A 11 -8.29 -1.97 -3.95
CA LEU A 11 -7.43 -0.77 -3.84
C LEU A 11 -7.80 0.30 -4.87
N LEU A 12 -8.30 -0.04 -6.05
CA LEU A 12 -8.67 0.94 -7.08
C LEU A 12 -10.10 1.51 -6.92
N ASN A 13 -10.99 0.82 -6.20
CA ASN A 13 -12.37 1.29 -5.95
C ASN A 13 -12.43 2.35 -4.82
N GLU A 14 -12.32 3.64 -5.15
CA GLU A 14 -12.27 4.75 -4.18
C GLU A 14 -13.38 4.74 -3.12
N GLN A 15 -14.54 4.16 -3.41
CA GLN A 15 -15.69 4.08 -2.52
C GLN A 15 -15.59 2.93 -1.49
N ALA A 16 -14.73 1.94 -1.73
CA ALA A 16 -14.50 0.84 -0.79
C ALA A 16 -13.53 1.26 0.31
N SER A 17 -13.80 0.85 1.57
CA SER A 17 -12.80 0.92 2.63
C SER A 17 -11.64 -0.01 2.29
N PHE A 18 -10.42 0.40 2.63
CA PHE A 18 -9.21 -0.39 2.40
C PHE A 18 -8.36 -0.34 3.65
N THR A 19 -8.00 -1.50 4.20
CA THR A 19 -7.31 -1.57 5.49
C THR A 19 -5.80 -1.56 5.34
N TRP A 20 -5.10 -1.21 6.41
CA TRP A 20 -3.64 -1.31 6.49
C TRP A 20 -3.16 -2.75 6.23
N GLN A 21 -3.83 -3.77 6.78
CA GLN A 21 -3.46 -5.17 6.57
C GLN A 21 -3.60 -5.60 5.11
N GLU A 22 -4.64 -5.12 4.42
CA GLU A 22 -4.82 -5.33 2.98
C GLU A 22 -3.70 -4.66 2.17
N LEU A 23 -3.29 -3.45 2.56
CA LEU A 23 -2.14 -2.78 1.95
C LEU A 23 -0.86 -3.58 2.14
N VAL A 24 -0.54 -4.01 3.36
CA VAL A 24 0.65 -4.83 3.64
C VAL A 24 0.65 -6.11 2.80
N THR A 25 -0.50 -6.78 2.71
CA THR A 25 -0.66 -8.01 1.92
C THR A 25 -0.42 -7.76 0.44
N LEU A 26 -0.97 -6.67 -0.10
CA LEU A 26 -0.80 -6.30 -1.50
C LEU A 26 0.67 -5.95 -1.81
N LEU A 27 1.28 -5.06 -1.01
CA LEU A 27 2.66 -4.63 -1.22
C LEU A 27 3.63 -5.81 -1.11
N ARG A 28 3.43 -6.74 -0.17
CA ARG A 28 4.23 -7.96 -0.07
C ARG A 28 4.19 -8.81 -1.35
N ARG A 29 3.01 -8.92 -1.98
CA ARG A 29 2.87 -9.65 -3.26
C ARG A 29 3.54 -8.94 -4.42
N LEU A 30 3.71 -7.62 -4.33
CA LEU A 30 4.46 -6.81 -5.28
C LEU A 30 5.98 -6.79 -4.99
N GLY A 31 6.46 -7.61 -4.05
CA GLY A 31 7.88 -7.74 -3.73
C GLY A 31 8.38 -6.75 -2.68
N TYR A 32 7.49 -6.02 -1.99
CA TYR A 32 7.89 -5.14 -0.91
C TYR A 32 8.01 -5.85 0.44
N GLU A 33 9.03 -5.48 1.19
CA GLU A 33 9.23 -5.84 2.58
C GLU A 33 8.89 -4.66 3.49
N GLN A 34 8.23 -4.95 4.61
CA GLN A 34 7.85 -3.94 5.59
C GLN A 34 9.01 -3.71 6.57
N LEU A 35 9.45 -2.45 6.68
CA LEU A 35 10.48 -2.00 7.60
C LEU A 35 9.86 -1.08 8.65
N GLU A 36 9.88 -1.52 9.91
CA GLU A 36 9.36 -0.73 11.04
C GLU A 36 10.30 0.44 11.36
N GLY A 37 9.74 1.63 11.52
CA GLY A 37 10.45 2.82 12.01
C GLY A 37 10.09 3.15 13.46
N SER A 38 10.54 4.32 13.94
CA SER A 38 10.16 4.81 15.27
C SER A 38 8.67 5.22 15.29
N GLY A 39 7.91 4.69 16.25
CA GLY A 39 6.48 5.01 16.43
C GLY A 39 5.59 4.39 15.35
N SER A 40 4.70 5.19 14.76
CA SER A 40 3.79 4.72 13.70
C SER A 40 4.40 4.74 12.30
N ARG A 41 5.64 5.23 12.14
CA ARG A 41 6.33 5.27 10.84
C ARG A 41 6.68 3.87 10.37
N VAL A 42 6.35 3.58 9.12
CA VAL A 42 6.65 2.31 8.44
C VAL A 42 7.12 2.61 7.03
N LYS A 43 8.15 1.90 6.57
CA LYS A 43 8.61 1.92 5.18
C LYS A 43 8.29 0.59 4.50
N PHE A 44 8.11 0.63 3.20
CA PHE A 44 8.07 -0.56 2.35
C PHE A 44 9.16 -0.42 1.30
N ASP A 45 10.03 -1.41 1.25
CA ASP A 45 11.19 -1.47 0.34
C ASP A 45 11.11 -2.72 -0.53
N ASN A 46 11.35 -2.58 -1.84
CA ASN A 46 11.41 -3.69 -2.80
C ASN A 46 12.80 -3.83 -3.44
N GLY A 47 13.82 -3.17 -2.89
CA GLY A 47 15.17 -3.14 -3.41
C GLY A 47 15.44 -2.04 -4.44
N ASP A 48 14.42 -1.31 -4.91
CA ASP A 48 14.59 -0.10 -5.72
C ASP A 48 14.43 1.15 -4.84
N PRO A 49 15.51 1.94 -4.61
CA PRO A 49 15.45 3.17 -3.83
C PRO A 49 14.45 4.21 -4.35
N ARG A 50 14.12 4.19 -5.66
CA ARG A 50 13.13 5.09 -6.26
C ARG A 50 11.69 4.64 -6.02
N ALA A 51 11.50 3.38 -5.66
CA ALA A 51 10.19 2.79 -5.41
C ALA A 51 9.88 2.66 -3.91
N LEU A 52 10.72 3.20 -3.02
CA LEU A 52 10.53 3.20 -1.57
C LEU A 52 9.23 3.92 -1.19
N ILE A 53 8.39 3.27 -0.39
CA ILE A 53 7.14 3.85 0.13
C ILE A 53 7.33 4.14 1.63
N SER A 54 7.01 5.36 2.07
CA SER A 54 7.09 5.75 3.48
C SER A 54 5.74 6.23 3.97
N LEU A 55 5.19 5.56 4.99
CA LEU A 55 3.84 5.77 5.49
C LEU A 55 3.80 5.89 7.02
N HIS A 56 2.67 6.35 7.53
CA HIS A 56 2.31 6.24 8.94
C HIS A 56 1.16 5.23 9.07
N ARG A 57 1.30 4.28 10.00
CA ARG A 57 0.22 3.38 10.39
C ARG A 57 -1.00 4.20 10.86
N PRO A 58 -2.22 3.84 10.44
CA PRO A 58 -3.44 4.46 10.96
C PRO A 58 -3.56 4.30 12.48
N HIS A 59 -3.87 5.38 13.20
CA HIS A 59 -4.15 5.36 14.65
C HIS A 59 -5.11 6.51 15.06
N PRO A 60 -6.15 6.25 15.90
CA PRO A 60 -6.71 4.93 16.22
C PRO A 60 -7.49 4.36 15.01
N GLY A 61 -7.38 3.05 14.76
CA GLY A 61 -8.07 2.37 13.65
C GLY A 61 -7.14 1.56 12.74
N ASN A 62 -7.70 0.93 11.71
CA ASN A 62 -6.95 0.15 10.71
C ASN A 62 -7.21 0.60 9.27
N GLU A 63 -8.15 1.53 9.05
CA GLU A 63 -8.51 1.97 7.70
C GLU A 63 -7.51 2.96 7.14
N LEU A 64 -7.21 2.80 5.84
CA LEU A 64 -6.32 3.67 5.11
C LEU A 64 -7.03 4.97 4.75
N LYS A 65 -6.42 6.11 5.08
CA LYS A 65 -6.95 7.42 4.68
C LYS A 65 -6.97 7.53 3.15
N ALA A 66 -8.01 8.15 2.60
CA ALA A 66 -8.19 8.30 1.15
C ALA A 66 -6.98 8.94 0.44
N TYR A 67 -6.32 9.92 1.06
CA TYR A 67 -5.14 10.55 0.47
C TYR A 67 -3.94 9.57 0.41
N VAL A 68 -3.75 8.74 1.43
CA VAL A 68 -2.66 7.75 1.48
C VAL A 68 -2.89 6.71 0.40
N ARG A 69 -4.14 6.26 0.27
CA ARG A 69 -4.55 5.35 -0.79
C ARG A 69 -4.21 5.89 -2.18
N ARG A 70 -4.57 7.14 -2.47
CA ARG A 70 -4.28 7.78 -3.76
C ARG A 70 -2.77 7.88 -4.03
N GLN A 71 -1.99 8.31 -3.04
CA GLN A 71 -0.53 8.35 -3.15
C GLN A 71 0.08 6.99 -3.48
N ILE A 72 -0.44 5.92 -2.89
CA ILE A 72 0.03 4.55 -3.18
C ILE A 72 -0.36 4.14 -4.60
N ILE A 73 -1.59 4.43 -5.05
CA ILE A 73 -2.01 4.13 -6.42
C ILE A 73 -1.11 4.86 -7.43
N ASP A 74 -0.88 6.16 -7.22
CA ASP A 74 -0.04 6.97 -8.10
C ASP A 74 1.40 6.45 -8.13
N HIS A 75 1.95 6.10 -6.96
CA HIS A 75 3.29 5.52 -6.84
C HIS A 75 3.42 4.18 -7.58
N LEU A 76 2.46 3.27 -7.38
CA LEU A 76 2.48 1.96 -8.04
C LEU A 76 2.27 2.06 -9.55
N LYS A 77 1.47 3.03 -10.02
CA LYS A 77 1.31 3.33 -11.46
C LYS A 77 2.58 3.92 -12.06
N ALA A 78 3.20 4.88 -11.39
CA ALA A 78 4.45 5.49 -11.82
C ALA A 78 5.60 4.46 -11.92
N GLY A 79 5.63 3.49 -11.01
CA GLY A 79 6.56 2.36 -11.05
C GLY A 79 6.18 1.25 -12.04
N GLY A 80 5.06 1.36 -12.77
CA GLY A 80 4.61 0.35 -13.72
C GLY A 80 4.15 -0.97 -13.08
N LEU A 81 3.91 -0.99 -11.77
CA LEU A 81 3.51 -2.19 -11.02
C LEU A 81 2.02 -2.51 -11.16
N ILE A 82 1.19 -1.49 -11.44
CA ILE A 82 -0.25 -1.62 -11.67
C ILE A 82 -0.68 -0.72 -12.84
N ARG A 83 -1.84 -1.00 -13.43
CA ARG A 83 -2.46 -0.20 -14.50
C ARG A 83 -3.64 0.62 -13.98
#